data_AF-A0A419H2E9-F1
#
_entry.id   AF-A0A419H2E9-F1
#
_cell.length_a   1.000
_cell.length_b   1.000
_cell.length_c   1.000
_cell.angle_alpha   90.00
_cell.angle_beta   90.00
_cell.angle_gamma   90.00
#
_symmetry.space_group_name_H-M   'P 1'
#
loop_
_entity.id
_entity.type
_entity.pdbx_description
1 polymer ?
#
loop_
_entity_poly.entity_id
_entity_poly.type
_entity_poly.pdbx_seq_one_letter_code
_entity_poly.pdbx_strand_id
1 'polypeptide(L)'
;MALLQCPECYSKVSSLAKSCPKCGAPLSINNDIEKEITTVQLTSKKLKKQGCIFPILLIVIALMISQSSRTGAQIGVFLVLAAVIIYFVTKIQIWWHHK
;
A
#
# COMPACT_ATOMS: atom_id res chain seq x y z
N MET A 1 -35.89 6.99 27.07
CA MET A 1 -35.92 6.27 25.78
C MET A 1 -35.94 7.33 24.69
N ALA A 2 -34.88 7.47 23.89
CA ALA A 2 -34.83 8.51 22.86
C ALA A 2 -35.51 8.00 21.57
N LEU A 3 -36.42 8.80 21.03
CA LEU A 3 -36.99 8.58 19.71
C LEU A 3 -36.16 9.39 18.72
N LEU A 4 -35.62 8.74 17.69
CA LEU A 4 -34.97 9.42 16.57
C LEU A 4 -35.94 9.55 15.40
N GLN A 5 -35.65 10.49 14.51
CA GLN A 5 -36.41 10.66 13.29
C GLN A 5 -35.78 9.84 12.17
N CYS A 6 -36.59 9.00 11.52
CA CYS A 6 -36.13 8.24 10.36
C CYS A 6 -35.77 9.21 9.21
N PRO A 7 -34.59 9.07 8.56
CA PRO A 7 -34.15 9.99 7.49
C PRO A 7 -35.01 9.89 6.23
N GLU A 8 -35.67 8.74 6.00
CA GLU A 8 -36.44 8.48 4.78
C GLU A 8 -37.92 8.88 4.91
N CYS A 9 -38.58 8.47 5.99
CA CYS A 9 -40.03 8.64 6.15
C CYS A 9 -40.42 9.61 7.27
N TYR A 10 -39.42 10.24 7.91
CA TYR A 10 -39.56 11.23 8.98
C TYR A 10 -40.41 10.79 10.18
N SER A 11 -40.65 9.48 10.31
CA SER A 11 -41.38 8.90 11.43
C SER A 11 -40.49 8.82 12.67
N LYS A 12 -41.09 8.97 13.85
CA LYS A 12 -40.41 8.82 15.13
C LYS A 12 -40.23 7.34 15.42
N VAL A 13 -38.99 6.90 15.54
CA VAL A 13 -38.60 5.49 15.69
C VAL A 13 -37.64 5.35 16.88
N SER A 14 -37.64 4.18 17.50
CA SER A 14 -36.78 3.92 18.68
C SER A 14 -35.31 3.99 18.30
N SER A 15 -34.47 4.58 19.15
CA SER A 15 -33.01 4.60 18.97
C SER A 15 -32.34 3.23 19.05
N LEU A 16 -33.09 2.18 19.37
CA LEU A 16 -32.62 0.79 19.40
C LEU A 16 -33.07 -0.01 18.16
N ALA A 17 -33.91 0.56 17.29
CA ALA A 17 -34.43 -0.14 16.13
C ALA A 17 -33.35 -0.22 15.03
N LYS A 18 -33.03 -1.44 14.57
CA LYS A 18 -32.09 -1.67 13.46
C LYS A 18 -32.62 -1.18 12.11
N SER A 19 -33.94 -1.10 11.97
CA SER A 19 -34.63 -0.67 10.75
C SER A 19 -35.94 0.02 11.10
N CYS A 20 -36.38 0.93 10.25
CA CYS A 20 -37.63 1.66 10.43
C CYS A 20 -38.81 0.70 10.19
N PRO A 21 -39.73 0.53 11.15
CA PRO A 21 -40.90 -0.34 10.98
C PRO A 21 -41.91 0.22 9.97
N LYS A 22 -41.84 1.52 9.63
CA LYS A 22 -42.78 2.17 8.71
C LYS A 22 -42.36 2.07 7.25
N CYS A 23 -41.06 2.22 6.95
CA CYS A 23 -40.56 2.23 5.57
C CYS A 23 -39.48 1.18 5.28
N GLY A 24 -39.02 0.43 6.28
CA GLY A 24 -37.98 -0.60 6.12
C GLY A 24 -36.55 -0.06 6.03
N ALA A 25 -36.34 1.26 6.04
CA ALA A 25 -35.00 1.85 5.94
C ALA A 25 -34.08 1.40 7.09
N PRO A 26 -32.83 1.02 6.82
CA PRO A 26 -31.88 0.65 7.87
C PRO A 26 -31.54 1.87 8.74
N LEU A 27 -31.75 1.75 10.05
CA LEU A 27 -31.45 2.77 11.05
C LEU A 27 -30.20 2.30 11.78
N SER A 28 -29.05 2.42 11.11
CA SER A 28 -27.76 2.01 11.65
C SER A 28 -27.31 2.97 12.75
N ILE A 29 -27.79 2.80 13.97
CA ILE A 29 -27.08 3.33 15.14
C ILE A 29 -26.11 2.25 15.60
N ASN A 30 -24.94 2.23 14.97
CA ASN A 30 -23.75 1.62 15.56
C ASN A 30 -22.75 2.77 15.75
N ASN A 31 -22.64 3.25 16.98
CA ASN A 31 -21.76 4.33 17.40
C ASN A 31 -20.25 3.98 17.36
N ASP A 32 -19.81 2.96 16.60
CA ASP A 32 -18.41 2.51 16.62
C ASP A 32 -17.85 2.09 15.25
N ILE A 33 -18.51 2.41 14.14
CA ILE A 33 -17.98 2.05 12.80
C ILE A 33 -18.15 3.22 11.81
N GLU A 34 -17.89 4.43 12.28
CA GLU A 34 -17.29 5.47 11.44
C GLU A 34 -15.77 5.43 11.68
N LYS A 35 -15.19 4.23 11.67
CA LYS A 35 -13.78 4.11 11.31
C LYS A 35 -13.78 4.33 9.82
N GLU A 36 -13.70 5.60 9.45
CA GLU A 36 -13.22 6.12 8.19
C GLU A 36 -12.47 4.98 7.49
N ILE A 37 -13.14 4.34 6.53
CA ILE A 37 -12.47 3.42 5.63
C ILE A 37 -11.66 4.35 4.73
N THR A 38 -10.62 4.96 5.31
CA THR A 38 -9.39 5.14 4.58
C THR A 38 -9.03 3.71 4.21
N THR A 39 -9.51 3.29 3.03
CA THR A 39 -8.73 2.37 2.24
C THR A 39 -7.41 3.09 2.11
N VAL A 40 -6.50 2.85 3.06
CA VAL A 40 -5.08 2.97 2.83
C VAL A 40 -4.93 2.07 1.64
N GLN A 41 -5.04 2.66 0.46
CA GLN A 41 -4.50 2.06 -0.73
C GLN A 41 -3.05 1.92 -0.33
N LEU A 42 -2.69 0.69 0.06
CA LEU A 42 -1.36 0.17 -0.05
C LEU A 42 -1.05 0.29 -1.53
N THR A 43 -0.78 1.53 -1.94
CA THR A 43 -0.37 1.86 -3.26
C THR A 43 1.05 1.37 -3.27
N SER A 44 1.21 0.14 -3.75
CA SER A 44 2.48 -0.48 -4.13
C SER A 44 3.29 0.40 -5.11
N LYS A 45 2.83 1.61 -5.45
CA LYS A 45 3.56 2.64 -6.18
C LYS A 45 4.81 3.16 -5.45
N LYS A 46 4.81 3.30 -4.12
CA LYS A 46 6.02 3.79 -3.42
C LYS A 46 7.17 2.77 -3.43
N LEU A 47 6.87 1.47 -3.34
CA LEU A 47 7.89 0.40 -3.44
C LEU A 47 8.39 0.17 -4.88
N LYS A 48 7.57 0.41 -5.90
CA LYS A 48 8.00 0.32 -7.32
C LYS A 48 9.07 1.35 -7.71
N LYS A 49 9.00 2.58 -7.19
CA LYS A 49 10.03 3.60 -7.48
C LYS A 49 11.36 3.29 -6.78
N GLN A 50 11.31 2.85 -5.52
CA GLN A 50 12.52 2.60 -4.73
C GLN A 50 13.29 1.35 -5.18
N GLY A 51 12.59 0.34 -5.73
CA GLY A 51 13.21 -0.85 -6.31
C GLY A 51 14.02 -0.62 -7.60
N CYS A 52 13.72 0.45 -8.37
CA CYS A 52 14.51 0.78 -9.57
C CYS A 52 15.67 1.74 -9.28
N ILE A 53 15.52 2.68 -8.34
CA ILE A 53 16.53 3.73 -8.11
C ILE A 53 17.80 3.17 -7.47
N PHE A 54 17.66 2.27 -6.49
CA PHE A 54 18.79 1.70 -5.75
C PHE A 54 19.79 0.90 -6.62
N PRO A 55 19.37 -0.02 -7.51
CA PRO A 55 20.32 -0.75 -8.36
C PRO A 55 21.00 0.14 -9.40
N ILE A 56 20.31 1.16 -9.93
CA ILE A 56 20.90 2.10 -10.90
C ILE A 56 22.04 2.89 -10.27
N LEU A 57 21.86 3.39 -9.04
CA LEU A 57 22.90 4.10 -8.30
C LEU A 57 24.15 3.22 -8.08
N LEU A 58 23.93 1.95 -7.73
CA LEU A 58 25.01 1.00 -7.47
C LEU A 58 25.87 0.73 -8.72
N ILE A 59 25.23 0.64 -9.88
CA ILE A 59 25.91 0.45 -11.18
C ILE A 59 26.79 1.67 -11.51
N VAL A 60 26.29 2.89 -11.30
CA VAL A 60 27.06 4.13 -11.55
C VAL A 60 28.31 4.19 -10.67
N ILE A 61 28.19 3.84 -9.40
CA ILE A 61 29.32 3.81 -8.45
C ILE A 61 30.35 2.73 -8.87
N ALA A 62 29.89 1.53 -9.28
CA ALA A 62 30.78 0.47 -9.74
C ALA A 62 31.57 0.84 -11.01
N LEU A 63 30.94 1.58 -11.94
CA LEU A 63 31.61 2.09 -13.14
C LEU A 63 32.70 3.12 -12.81
N MET A 64 32.48 3.97 -11.80
CA MET A 64 33.48 4.94 -11.34
C MET A 64 34.70 4.25 -10.70
N ILE A 65 34.47 3.19 -9.91
CA ILE A 65 35.54 2.43 -9.24
C ILE A 65 36.37 1.60 -10.25
N SER A 66 35.75 1.17 -11.35
CA SER A 66 36.42 0.36 -12.38
C SER A 66 37.52 1.11 -13.15
N GLN A 67 37.49 2.44 -13.13
CA GLN A 67 38.50 3.27 -13.81
C GLN A 67 39.73 3.58 -12.96
N SER A 68 39.69 3.35 -11.64
CA SER A 68 40.74 3.81 -10.72
C SER A 68 41.87 2.80 -10.51
N SER A 69 41.60 1.49 -10.64
CA SER A 69 42.61 0.46 -10.39
C SER A 69 42.24 -0.91 -10.97
N ARG A 70 43.25 -1.74 -11.25
CA ARG A 70 43.07 -3.12 -11.77
C ARG A 70 42.29 -4.01 -10.78
N THR A 71 42.53 -3.84 -9.48
CA THR A 71 41.77 -4.51 -8.41
C THR A 71 40.34 -3.94 -8.30
N GLY A 72 40.18 -2.62 -8.50
CA GLY A 72 38.88 -1.96 -8.56
C GLY A 72 37.99 -2.47 -9.68
N ALA A 73 38.57 -2.87 -10.82
CA ALA A 73 37.82 -3.48 -11.93
C ALA A 73 37.20 -4.83 -11.54
N GLN A 74 37.93 -5.70 -10.83
CA GLN A 74 37.37 -6.98 -10.38
C GLN A 74 36.22 -6.77 -9.40
N ILE A 75 36.41 -5.90 -8.41
CA ILE A 75 35.38 -5.57 -7.40
C ILE A 75 34.15 -4.92 -8.06
N GLY A 76 34.37 -4.04 -9.04
CA GLY A 76 33.30 -3.41 -9.83
C GLY A 76 32.43 -4.43 -10.57
N VAL A 77 33.06 -5.42 -11.22
CA VAL A 77 32.33 -6.49 -11.92
C VAL A 77 31.46 -7.31 -10.94
N PHE A 78 32.02 -7.69 -9.79
CA PHE A 78 31.24 -8.43 -8.78
C PHE A 78 30.07 -7.61 -8.23
N LEU A 79 30.25 -6.30 -8.01
CA LEU A 79 29.18 -5.40 -7.56
C LEU A 79 28.05 -5.25 -8.59
N VAL A 80 28.39 -5.16 -9.88
CA VAL A 80 27.38 -5.11 -10.96
C VAL A 80 26.59 -6.42 -11.02
N LEU A 81 27.26 -7.57 -10.95
CA LEU A 81 26.59 -8.88 -10.93
C LEU A 81 25.64 -9.00 -9.73
N ALA A 82 26.09 -8.61 -8.54
CA ALA A 82 25.26 -8.60 -7.33
C ALA A 82 24.04 -7.66 -7.48
N ALA A 83 24.22 -6.46 -8.04
CA ALA A 83 23.13 -5.52 -8.28
C ALA A 83 22.08 -6.08 -9.26
N VAL A 84 22.51 -6.77 -10.31
CA VAL A 84 21.61 -7.45 -11.26
C VAL A 84 20.81 -8.56 -10.56
N ILE A 85 21.48 -9.39 -9.74
CA ILE A 85 20.79 -10.44 -8.98
C ILE A 85 19.72 -9.86 -8.05
N ILE A 86 20.06 -8.81 -7.27
CA ILE A 86 19.11 -8.13 -6.37
C ILE A 86 17.94 -7.51 -7.15
N TYR A 87 18.20 -6.94 -8.33
CA TYR A 87 17.14 -6.42 -9.20
C TYR A 87 16.16 -7.52 -9.64
N PHE A 88 16.65 -8.68 -10.04
CA PHE A 88 15.78 -9.80 -10.42
C PHE A 88 15.00 -10.34 -9.22
N VAL A 89 15.65 -10.54 -8.06
CA VAL A 89 14.98 -11.01 -6.84
C VAL A 89 13.87 -10.06 -6.39
N THR A 90 14.13 -8.75 -6.39
CA THR A 90 13.10 -7.75 -6.04
C THR A 90 11.95 -7.75 -7.03
N LYS A 91 12.21 -7.91 -8.34
CA LYS A 91 11.14 -8.07 -9.35
C LYS A 91 10.30 -9.32 -9.13
N ILE A 92 10.93 -10.45 -8.79
CA ILE A 92 10.26 -11.71 -8.48
C ILE A 92 9.42 -11.57 -7.20
N GLN A 93 9.97 -11.00 -6.13
CA GLN A 93 9.26 -10.76 -4.87
C GLN A 93 8.06 -9.83 -5.07
N ILE A 94 8.21 -8.76 -5.84
CA ILE A 94 7.10 -7.86 -6.19
C ILE A 94 6.01 -8.63 -6.95
N TRP A 95 6.37 -9.54 -7.86
CA TRP A 95 5.39 -10.36 -8.58
C TRP A 95 4.66 -11.34 -7.65
N TRP A 96 5.37 -11.97 -6.72
CA TRP A 96 4.80 -12.96 -5.79
C TRP A 96 3.90 -12.35 -4.72
N HIS A 97 4.24 -11.16 -4.20
CA HIS A 97 3.45 -10.44 -3.20
C HIS A 97 2.30 -9.59 -3.77
N HIS A 98 2.07 -9.63 -5.09
CA HIS A 98 0.99 -8.87 -5.74
C HIS A 98 -0.32 -9.67 -5.88
N LYS A 99 -0.52 -10.67 -5.02
CA LYS A 99 -1.76 -11.43 -4.85
C LYS A 99 -2.57 -10.82 -3.71
#